data_AF-A0AAJ7C283-F1
#
_entry.id   AF-A0AAJ7C283-F1
#
_cell.length_a   1.000
_cell.length_b   1.000
_cell.length_c   1.000
_cell.angle_alpha   90.00
_cell.angle_beta   90.00
_cell.angle_gamma   90.00
#
_symmetry.space_group_name_H-M   'P 1'
#
loop_
_entity.id
_entity.type
_entity.pdbx_description
1 polymer ?
#
loop_
_entity_poly.entity_id
_entity_poly.type
_entity_poly.pdbx_seq_one_letter_code
_entity_poly.pdbx_strand_id
1 'polypeptide(L)'
;MTSGVMSCYIYSEDDSLPAIYLPDKTEIYVGRSDSTGIRDSMCSRNQVRLYASYEDQRVFVQQVGTRSSGLNKFKTRRGVKLVSRHGDSLHILYGKYKYRIEFNPPPSKEELEKNSKRTIAELDKEDKELYETGEKLSKRFRMGENSELTSMKLSKESVEEKQDINDTVDSEVVNEILSKVDSEQDIQEASHSSCSNMIGVTGGSGESVPEACVTGFWEDIDNKALLIYTSKGVQSRPKIAAYDMDGTLITTRSGLVLPKDCNDWQILYPVVPAKLKKLYADNYKIVIFTNQGQLGAGKLNPSDFKMKIEKVVKRLGVPIQVFVATGKNYYRKPVTGMWHTLVKHKNDSISVNKSQSFYVGDAAGRKKDWAPKKRKDHSSADRLLALNLGLTFHTPEEHFLGQKPAPYELPVFNPKSLKKDVNICDPPDAKITAKEQEVIIMVGGPGSGKSHIAKTYLAGYQHINRDTLRSWQKCVTHMDEALSKGKSVVVDNTNPDPVSREKYIKVAQMHKVPTRCFVMATGLEHSKHNNKFRELTDSKHQTITDIIINSYMKNYKPPSLDEGFSEIVKINFVPQFRTDRDRQLYEMYLLEK
;
A
#
# COMPACT_ATOMS: atom_id res chain seq x y z
N MET A 1 -8.52 49.80 31.86
CA MET A 1 -7.98 50.52 30.69
C MET A 1 -8.74 50.02 29.48
N THR A 2 -9.32 50.93 28.71
CA THR A 2 -10.21 50.70 27.56
C THR A 2 -9.69 49.56 26.68
N SER A 3 -10.38 48.41 26.65
CA SER A 3 -10.09 47.34 25.68
C SER A 3 -10.43 47.91 24.30
N GLY A 4 -9.41 48.42 23.62
CA GLY A 4 -9.55 48.89 22.24
C GLY A 4 -10.18 47.79 21.39
N VAL A 5 -10.92 48.20 20.36
CA VAL A 5 -11.47 47.27 19.37
C VAL A 5 -10.31 46.42 18.85
N MET A 6 -10.32 45.12 19.20
CA MET A 6 -9.38 44.17 18.64
C MET A 6 -9.75 43.94 17.17
N SER A 7 -8.75 43.78 16.33
CA SER A 7 -8.93 43.41 14.93
C SER A 7 -7.83 42.43 14.53
N CYS A 8 -8.16 41.51 13.63
CA CYS A 8 -7.19 40.57 13.08
C CYS A 8 -7.18 40.68 11.56
N TYR A 9 -5.98 40.68 10.99
CA TYR A 9 -5.77 40.72 9.55
C TYR A 9 -4.71 39.71 9.12
N ILE A 10 -4.74 39.34 7.85
CA ILE A 10 -3.61 38.71 7.18
C ILE A 10 -3.07 39.64 6.09
N TYR A 11 -1.76 39.86 6.10
CA TYR A 11 -1.04 40.76 5.19
C TYR A 11 -0.19 39.96 4.22
N SER A 12 -0.34 40.19 2.92
CA SER A 12 0.52 39.58 1.90
C SER A 12 1.96 40.08 2.04
N GLU A 13 2.95 39.31 1.56
CA GLU A 13 4.31 39.84 1.33
C GLU A 13 4.36 40.88 0.19
N ASP A 14 3.34 40.90 -0.66
CA ASP A 14 3.14 41.96 -1.65
C ASP A 14 2.29 43.08 -1.03
N ASP A 15 2.96 44.17 -0.61
CA ASP A 15 2.35 45.34 0.03
C ASP A 15 1.34 46.09 -0.87
N SER A 16 1.29 45.77 -2.18
CA SER A 16 0.28 46.34 -3.09
C SER A 16 -1.10 45.69 -2.98
N LEU A 17 -1.20 44.52 -2.34
CA LEU A 17 -2.45 43.80 -2.15
C LEU A 17 -3.14 44.22 -0.84
N PRO A 18 -4.48 44.37 -0.83
CA PRO A 18 -5.20 44.76 0.38
C PRO A 18 -5.09 43.67 1.46
N ALA A 19 -4.97 44.11 2.71
CA ALA A 19 -5.05 43.22 3.87
C ALA A 19 -6.43 42.57 3.95
N ILE A 20 -6.48 41.30 4.37
CA ILE A 20 -7.73 40.55 4.50
C ILE A 20 -8.14 40.54 5.95
N TYR A 21 -9.30 41.14 6.23
CA TYR A 21 -9.88 41.20 7.57
C TYR A 21 -10.43 39.84 8.01
N LEU A 22 -10.10 39.42 9.23
CA LEU A 22 -10.61 38.22 9.89
C LEU A 22 -11.49 38.62 11.07
N PRO A 23 -12.84 38.65 10.92
CA PRO A 23 -13.73 39.05 12.01
C PRO A 23 -13.70 38.04 13.16
N ASP A 24 -13.96 38.53 14.38
CA ASP A 24 -13.99 37.68 15.57
C ASP A 24 -15.06 36.59 15.45
N LYS A 25 -14.67 35.38 15.84
CA LYS A 25 -15.50 34.17 15.84
C LYS A 25 -16.25 33.92 14.53
N THR A 26 -15.71 34.41 13.41
CA THR A 26 -16.33 34.30 12.09
C THR A 26 -15.38 33.60 11.13
N GLU A 27 -15.94 32.71 10.31
CA GLU A 27 -15.15 31.94 9.37
C GLU A 27 -15.01 32.65 8.03
N ILE A 28 -13.77 32.75 7.55
CA ILE A 28 -13.42 33.35 6.27
C ILE A 28 -12.72 32.33 5.40
N TYR A 29 -13.11 32.25 4.13
CA TYR A 29 -12.44 31.42 3.13
C TYR A 29 -11.54 32.29 2.28
N VAL A 30 -10.27 31.90 2.18
CA VAL A 30 -9.25 32.62 1.41
C VAL A 30 -8.64 31.66 0.39
N GLY A 31 -8.42 32.15 -0.83
CA GLY A 31 -7.91 31.35 -1.94
C GLY A 31 -7.80 32.19 -3.22
N ARG A 32 -7.90 31.54 -4.38
CA ARG A 32 -7.85 32.18 -5.70
C ARG A 32 -9.03 33.13 -5.91
N SER A 33 -8.80 34.44 -5.89
CA SER A 33 -9.80 35.48 -6.14
C SER A 33 -9.14 36.76 -6.64
N ASP A 34 -9.92 37.69 -7.18
CA ASP A 34 -9.40 39.03 -7.53
C ASP A 34 -8.92 39.78 -6.28
N SER A 35 -9.57 39.57 -5.12
CA SER A 35 -9.20 40.20 -3.85
C SER A 35 -7.85 39.75 -3.28
N THR A 36 -7.42 38.51 -3.56
CA THR A 36 -6.09 38.01 -3.15
C THR A 36 -5.03 38.22 -4.22
N GLY A 37 -5.40 38.68 -5.42
CA GLY A 37 -4.51 38.76 -6.59
C GLY A 37 -4.06 37.39 -7.12
N ILE A 38 -4.47 36.28 -6.51
CA ILE A 38 -4.03 34.93 -6.90
C ILE A 38 -4.83 34.51 -8.14
N ARG A 39 -4.14 34.26 -9.26
CA ARG A 39 -4.71 33.70 -10.50
C ARG A 39 -4.31 32.23 -10.77
N ASP A 40 -3.41 31.66 -9.97
CA ASP A 40 -2.89 30.29 -10.12
C ASP A 40 -4.01 29.25 -9.99
N SER A 41 -4.24 28.48 -11.07
CA SER A 41 -5.29 27.46 -11.14
C SER A 41 -5.12 26.29 -10.18
N MET A 42 -3.92 26.12 -9.61
CA MET A 42 -3.62 25.13 -8.58
C MET A 42 -4.08 25.57 -7.18
N CYS A 43 -4.37 26.86 -6.99
CA CYS A 43 -4.96 27.39 -5.77
C CYS A 43 -6.50 27.36 -5.88
N SER A 44 -7.16 26.68 -4.94
CA SER A 44 -8.62 26.66 -4.87
C SER A 44 -9.17 28.06 -4.59
N ARG A 45 -10.40 28.38 -5.04
CA ARG A 45 -11.10 29.61 -4.59
C ARG A 45 -11.30 29.61 -3.07
N ASN A 46 -11.53 28.43 -2.50
CA ASN A 46 -11.63 28.20 -1.06
C ASN A 46 -10.45 27.32 -0.63
N GLN A 47 -9.27 27.91 -0.52
CA GLN A 47 -8.02 27.19 -0.28
C GLN A 47 -7.79 26.94 1.22
N VAL A 48 -7.97 27.97 2.04
CA VAL A 48 -7.92 27.91 3.50
C VAL A 48 -9.20 28.48 4.11
N ARG A 49 -9.65 27.88 5.21
CA ARG A 49 -10.67 28.41 6.11
C ARG A 49 -9.96 28.94 7.33
N LEU A 50 -10.20 30.20 7.64
CA LEU A 50 -9.62 30.93 8.76
C LEU A 50 -10.73 31.31 9.74
N TYR A 51 -10.44 31.22 11.03
CA TYR A 51 -11.33 31.64 12.10
C TYR A 51 -10.48 32.31 13.18
N ALA A 52 -10.71 33.59 13.44
CA ALA A 52 -10.00 34.33 14.48
C ALA A 52 -10.79 34.30 15.78
N SER A 53 -10.10 34.06 16.90
CA SER A 53 -10.62 34.27 18.26
C SER A 53 -9.83 35.42 18.88
N TYR A 54 -10.47 36.57 19.10
CA TYR A 54 -9.84 37.74 19.70
C TYR A 54 -9.64 37.53 21.20
N GLU A 55 -10.54 36.78 21.83
CA GLU A 55 -10.44 36.34 23.22
C GLU A 55 -9.17 35.51 23.46
N ASP A 56 -8.88 34.56 22.56
CA ASP A 56 -7.69 33.71 22.67
C ASP A 56 -6.44 34.30 21.99
N GLN A 57 -6.63 35.37 21.20
CA GLN A 57 -5.64 35.95 20.29
C GLN A 57 -4.99 34.90 19.38
N ARG A 58 -5.83 34.05 18.78
CA ARG A 58 -5.43 32.92 17.93
C ARG A 58 -6.21 32.91 16.61
N VAL A 59 -5.54 32.48 15.56
CA VAL A 59 -6.19 32.17 14.27
C VAL A 59 -6.13 30.68 14.03
N PHE A 60 -7.29 30.07 13.84
CA PHE A 60 -7.42 28.68 13.46
C PHE A 60 -7.36 28.58 11.93
N VAL A 61 -6.43 27.78 11.44
CA VAL A 61 -6.14 27.62 10.03
C VAL A 61 -6.49 26.19 9.62
N GLN A 62 -7.43 26.03 8.69
CA GLN A 62 -7.80 24.74 8.14
C GLN A 62 -7.65 24.76 6.63
N GLN A 63 -6.85 23.85 6.07
CA GLN A 63 -6.80 23.68 4.61
C GLN A 63 -8.09 23.00 4.12
N VAL A 64 -8.74 23.64 3.15
CA VAL A 64 -9.95 23.13 2.49
C VAL A 64 -9.67 22.72 1.05
N GLY A 65 -8.75 23.43 0.39
CA GLY A 65 -8.33 23.16 -0.98
C GLY A 65 -7.58 21.83 -1.13
N THR A 66 -7.55 21.32 -2.37
CA THR A 66 -6.93 20.02 -2.71
C THR A 66 -5.41 20.06 -2.64
N ARG A 67 -4.79 21.19 -3.03
CA ARG A 67 -3.34 21.40 -2.90
C ARG A 67 -3.00 21.92 -1.52
N SER A 68 -1.80 21.62 -1.03
CA SER A 68 -1.42 21.98 0.34
C SER A 68 -1.24 23.47 0.53
N SER A 69 -1.59 23.96 1.71
CA SER A 69 -1.22 25.28 2.23
C SER A 69 0.00 25.12 3.16
N GLY A 70 0.47 26.19 3.78
CA GLY A 70 1.57 26.13 4.74
C GLY A 70 1.37 27.01 5.95
N LEU A 71 1.88 26.59 7.11
CA LEU A 71 1.92 27.41 8.32
C LEU A 71 3.31 27.30 8.95
N ASN A 72 4.01 28.41 9.16
CA ASN A 72 5.36 28.48 9.73
C ASN A 72 6.36 27.52 9.05
N LYS A 73 6.35 27.49 7.70
CA LYS A 73 7.15 26.58 6.83
C LYS A 73 6.73 25.10 6.84
N PHE A 74 5.78 24.70 7.67
CA PHE A 74 5.22 23.36 7.66
C PHE A 74 4.07 23.24 6.65
N LYS A 75 4.01 22.12 5.94
CA LYS A 75 2.97 21.83 4.95
C LYS A 75 1.69 21.40 5.69
N THR A 76 0.55 22.01 5.38
CA THR A 76 -0.72 21.64 6.00
C THR A 76 -1.30 20.37 5.36
N ARG A 77 -2.18 19.68 6.10
CA ARG A 77 -2.99 18.57 5.61
C ARG A 77 -4.46 19.00 5.56
N ARG A 78 -5.19 18.58 4.52
CA ARG A 78 -6.60 18.92 4.33
C ARG A 78 -7.44 18.40 5.50
N GLY A 79 -8.34 19.24 6.03
CA GLY A 79 -9.21 18.87 7.15
C GLY A 79 -8.59 19.04 8.54
N VAL A 80 -7.26 19.09 8.67
CA VAL A 80 -6.59 19.37 9.96
C VAL A 80 -6.73 20.84 10.31
N LYS A 81 -7.19 21.15 11.52
CA LYS A 81 -7.20 22.50 12.08
C LYS A 81 -5.90 22.75 12.82
N LEU A 82 -5.17 23.78 12.43
CA LEU A 82 -3.95 24.23 13.09
C LEU A 82 -4.22 25.55 13.81
N VAL A 83 -3.44 25.82 14.86
CA VAL A 83 -3.53 27.07 15.61
C VAL A 83 -2.32 27.93 15.27
N SER A 84 -2.59 29.18 14.94
CA SER A 84 -1.61 30.21 14.62
C SER A 84 -1.73 31.37 15.60
N ARG A 85 -0.62 32.06 15.82
CA ARG A 85 -0.48 33.23 16.71
C ARG A 85 -0.14 34.49 15.90
N HIS A 86 -0.19 35.64 16.58
CA HIS A 86 0.33 36.89 16.04
C HIS A 86 1.79 36.72 15.55
N GLY A 87 2.08 37.18 14.34
CA GLY A 87 3.40 37.12 13.69
C GLY A 87 3.67 35.84 12.89
N ASP A 88 2.83 34.80 13.01
CA ASP A 88 3.00 33.56 12.27
C ASP A 88 2.74 33.75 10.77
N SER A 89 3.35 32.86 9.97
CA SER A 89 3.35 32.93 8.52
C SER A 89 2.49 31.85 7.89
N LEU A 90 1.50 32.27 7.10
CA LEU A 90 0.55 31.43 6.36
C LEU A 90 0.88 31.46 4.86
N HIS A 91 1.14 30.32 4.23
CA HIS A 91 1.17 30.18 2.78
C HIS A 91 -0.21 29.73 2.30
N ILE A 92 -0.90 30.51 1.47
CA ILE A 92 -2.18 30.10 0.90
C ILE A 92 -1.99 28.83 0.06
N LEU A 93 -0.90 28.74 -0.71
CA LEU A 93 -0.44 27.52 -1.38
C LEU A 93 0.99 27.23 -0.93
N TYR A 94 1.32 26.02 -0.50
CA TYR A 94 2.60 25.72 0.13
C TYR A 94 3.80 26.17 -0.72
N GLY A 95 4.63 27.06 -0.17
CA GLY A 95 5.79 27.64 -0.86
C GLY A 95 5.47 28.84 -1.75
N LYS A 96 4.22 29.31 -1.79
CA LYS A 96 3.76 30.47 -2.57
C LYS A 96 2.73 31.30 -1.77
N TYR A 97 2.53 32.56 -2.18
CA TYR A 97 1.48 33.45 -1.63
C TYR A 97 1.50 33.49 -0.09
N LYS A 98 2.58 34.04 0.46
CA LYS A 98 2.78 34.12 1.90
C LYS A 98 2.06 35.33 2.47
N TYR A 99 1.40 35.09 3.60
CA TYR A 99 0.74 36.07 4.42
C TYR A 99 1.28 36.01 5.85
N ARG A 100 1.29 37.16 6.54
CA ARG A 100 1.58 37.28 7.97
C ARG A 100 0.29 37.56 8.74
N ILE A 101 0.07 36.87 9.85
CA ILE A 101 -1.11 37.04 10.70
C ILE A 101 -0.81 38.11 11.75
N GLU A 102 -1.68 39.12 11.86
CA GLU A 102 -1.51 40.21 12.82
C GLU A 102 -2.83 40.53 13.54
N PHE A 103 -2.76 40.47 14.87
CA PHE A 103 -3.73 41.08 15.78
C PHE A 103 -3.34 42.53 16.10
N ASN A 104 -4.31 43.42 16.12
CA ASN A 104 -4.18 44.84 16.46
C ASN A 104 -5.16 45.21 17.59
N PRO A 105 -4.69 45.70 18.75
CA PRO A 105 -3.28 45.80 19.13
C PRO A 105 -2.59 44.43 19.23
N PRO A 106 -1.26 44.35 19.04
CA PRO A 106 -0.53 43.10 19.20
C PRO A 106 -0.63 42.57 20.64
N PRO A 107 -0.59 41.23 20.84
CA PRO A 107 -0.60 40.58 22.15
C PRO A 107 0.45 41.15 23.10
N SER A 108 0.08 41.46 24.35
CA SER A 108 1.07 41.82 25.37
C SER A 108 1.91 40.61 25.80
N LYS A 109 3.15 40.82 26.25
CA LYS A 109 4.03 39.73 26.73
C LYS A 109 3.40 38.94 27.89
N GLU A 110 2.60 39.58 28.74
CA GLU A 110 1.92 38.95 29.87
C GLU A 110 0.70 38.10 29.44
N GLU A 111 -0.01 38.48 28.37
CA GLU A 111 -1.12 37.70 27.79
C GLU A 111 -0.64 36.45 27.06
N LEU A 112 0.52 36.54 26.38
CA LEU A 112 1.18 35.38 25.75
C LEU A 112 1.53 34.29 26.77
N GLU A 113 1.91 34.68 28.00
CA GLU A 113 2.22 33.75 29.09
C GLU A 113 0.98 33.20 29.81
N LYS A 114 -0.06 34.03 30.03
CA LYS A 114 -1.35 33.59 30.60
C LYS A 114 -2.07 32.59 29.68
N ASN A 115 -2.06 32.82 28.37
CA ASN A 115 -2.71 31.92 27.41
C ASN A 115 -1.93 30.60 27.25
N SER A 116 -0.61 30.56 27.51
CA SER A 116 0.14 29.31 27.59
C SER A 116 -0.26 28.46 28.81
N LYS A 117 -0.57 29.08 29.95
CA LYS A 117 -0.98 28.40 31.20
C LYS A 117 -2.44 27.94 31.22
N ARG A 118 -3.38 28.71 30.68
CA ARG A 118 -4.79 28.28 30.53
C ARG A 118 -4.95 27.03 29.65
N THR A 119 -4.11 26.90 28.62
CA THR A 119 -4.12 25.77 27.67
C THR A 119 -3.83 24.41 28.33
N ILE A 120 -3.12 24.37 29.47
CA ILE A 120 -2.78 23.11 30.17
C ILE A 120 -3.96 22.56 30.98
N ALA A 121 -4.92 23.42 31.34
CA ALA A 121 -6.02 23.07 32.24
C ALA A 121 -7.29 22.56 31.52
N GLU A 122 -7.54 22.96 30.27
CA GLU A 122 -8.80 22.70 29.55
C GLU A 122 -8.65 21.88 28.25
N LEU A 123 -7.60 21.06 28.14
CA LEU A 123 -7.47 20.09 27.05
C LEU A 123 -7.76 18.67 27.57
N ASP A 124 -8.63 17.96 26.86
CA ASP A 124 -8.95 16.56 27.10
C ASP A 124 -7.68 15.70 27.16
N LYS A 125 -7.76 14.61 27.93
CA LYS A 125 -6.63 13.77 28.38
C LYS A 125 -5.72 13.21 27.27
N GLU A 126 -6.10 13.29 26.00
CA GLU A 126 -5.29 12.80 24.86
C GLU A 126 -4.26 13.82 24.32
N ASP A 127 -4.44 15.13 24.55
CA ASP A 127 -3.60 16.18 23.93
C ASP A 127 -2.45 16.70 24.83
N LYS A 128 -2.40 16.30 26.10
CA LYS A 128 -1.33 16.73 27.05
C LYS A 128 0.06 16.20 26.69
N GLU A 129 0.16 15.00 26.13
CA GLU A 129 1.45 14.37 25.82
C GLU A 129 2.22 15.07 24.68
N LEU A 130 1.52 15.74 23.76
CA LEU A 130 2.12 16.33 22.55
C LEU A 130 2.78 17.69 22.83
N TYR A 131 2.26 18.45 23.80
CA TYR A 131 2.71 19.81 24.10
C TYR A 131 3.93 19.84 25.04
N GLU A 132 3.96 18.99 26.07
CA GLU A 132 5.06 18.96 27.05
C GLU A 132 6.36 18.36 26.51
N THR A 133 6.28 17.48 25.50
CA THR A 133 7.46 16.90 24.85
C THR A 133 8.17 17.88 23.90
N GLY A 134 7.42 18.77 23.24
CA GLY A 134 7.97 19.78 22.32
C GLY A 134 8.78 20.88 23.00
N GLU A 135 8.32 21.38 24.15
CA GLU A 135 9.02 22.45 24.88
C GLU A 135 10.34 21.98 25.53
N LYS A 136 10.37 20.77 26.11
CA LYS A 136 11.57 20.20 26.76
C LYS A 136 12.69 19.93 25.76
N LEU A 137 12.36 19.51 24.54
CA LEU A 137 13.32 19.31 23.46
C LEU A 137 13.84 20.66 22.93
N SER A 138 12.98 21.66 22.72
CA SER A 138 13.43 22.97 22.22
C SER A 138 14.38 23.70 23.18
N LYS A 139 14.20 23.53 24.51
CA LYS A 139 15.10 24.10 25.52
C LYS A 139 16.45 23.39 25.59
N ARG A 140 16.51 22.07 25.42
CA ARG A 140 17.78 21.31 25.39
C ARG A 140 18.62 21.59 24.14
N PHE A 141 17.99 21.76 22.97
CA PHE A 141 18.71 22.10 21.74
C PHE A 141 19.24 23.55 21.72
N ARG A 142 18.60 24.49 22.42
CA ARG A 142 19.06 25.89 22.49
C ARG A 142 20.27 26.12 23.40
N MET A 143 20.54 25.22 24.35
CA MET A 143 21.65 25.38 25.30
C MET A 143 22.99 24.86 24.79
N GLY A 144 23.03 24.21 23.61
CA GLY A 144 24.24 23.62 23.04
C GLY A 144 25.01 24.48 22.01
N GLU A 145 24.50 25.66 21.64
CA GLU A 145 25.06 26.46 20.52
C GLU A 145 25.66 27.82 20.92
N ASN A 146 25.83 28.12 22.21
CA ASN A 146 26.49 29.36 22.64
C ASN A 146 27.80 29.09 23.38
N SER A 147 28.83 28.68 22.64
CA SER A 147 30.21 29.07 22.94
C SER A 147 30.99 29.21 21.63
N GLU A 148 31.57 30.40 21.46
CA GLU A 148 32.53 30.84 20.44
C GLU A 148 31.99 31.47 19.15
N LEU A 149 31.94 32.81 19.23
CA LEU A 149 31.86 33.81 18.19
C LEU A 149 33.17 33.89 17.38
N THR A 150 33.08 34.06 16.06
CA THR A 150 33.72 35.13 15.22
C THR A 150 34.51 34.74 13.96
N SER A 151 34.20 35.51 12.89
CA SER A 151 34.90 35.67 11.60
C SER A 151 34.73 34.50 10.62
N MET A 152 34.47 34.63 9.31
CA MET A 152 34.75 35.68 8.32
C MET A 152 33.72 35.73 7.15
N LYS A 153 33.82 36.79 6.33
CA LYS A 153 32.96 37.22 5.20
C LYS A 153 33.16 36.46 3.85
N LEU A 154 32.11 36.54 3.00
CA LEU A 154 32.04 36.49 1.51
C LEU A 154 32.41 35.13 0.86
N SER A 155 31.81 34.64 -0.23
CA SER A 155 31.24 35.28 -1.43
C SER A 155 30.21 34.38 -2.16
N LYS A 156 29.45 34.99 -3.07
CA LYS A 156 28.52 34.41 -4.06
C LYS A 156 29.25 33.51 -5.08
N GLU A 157 28.56 32.47 -5.58
CA GLU A 157 28.32 32.15 -7.01
C GLU A 157 27.61 30.78 -7.11
N SER A 158 26.32 30.77 -7.50
CA SER A 158 25.77 30.23 -8.77
C SER A 158 25.95 28.73 -9.02
N VAL A 159 24.83 28.00 -9.15
CA VAL A 159 24.38 27.29 -10.38
C VAL A 159 23.20 26.35 -10.04
N GLU A 160 22.07 26.67 -10.67
CA GLU A 160 20.99 25.82 -11.22
C GLU A 160 20.69 24.43 -10.59
N GLU A 161 19.56 24.35 -9.87
CA GLU A 161 18.85 23.10 -9.61
C GLU A 161 17.60 22.99 -10.51
N LYS A 162 17.59 21.95 -11.36
CA LYS A 162 16.40 21.46 -12.07
C LYS A 162 15.46 20.79 -11.08
N GLN A 163 14.23 21.32 -10.96
CA GLN A 163 13.12 20.72 -10.23
C GLN A 163 12.51 19.57 -11.04
N ASP A 164 12.76 18.33 -10.62
CA ASP A 164 11.89 17.19 -10.92
C ASP A 164 10.88 17.00 -9.79
N ILE A 165 9.63 17.25 -10.15
CA ILE A 165 8.42 17.07 -9.35
C ILE A 165 8.15 15.58 -9.20
N ASN A 166 8.01 15.08 -7.97
CA ASN A 166 7.10 13.97 -7.71
C ASN A 166 6.65 13.92 -6.25
N ASP A 167 5.37 14.24 -6.09
CA ASP A 167 4.53 14.14 -4.89
C ASP A 167 4.48 12.69 -4.36
N THR A 168 4.80 12.51 -3.08
CA THR A 168 4.44 11.32 -2.30
C THR A 168 3.08 11.50 -1.67
N VAL A 169 2.17 10.59 -2.01
CA VAL A 169 0.84 10.41 -1.43
C VAL A 169 1.00 9.76 -0.05
N ASP A 170 0.57 10.45 1.00
CA ASP A 170 0.52 9.91 2.36
C ASP A 170 -0.69 8.98 2.52
N SER A 171 -0.40 7.79 3.03
CA SER A 171 -1.26 6.60 3.08
C SER A 171 -2.10 6.50 4.35
N GLU A 172 -2.67 7.60 4.85
CA GLU A 172 -3.41 7.60 6.13
C GLU A 172 -4.95 7.61 6.00
N VAL A 173 -5.53 7.57 4.79
CA VAL A 173 -7.01 7.52 4.61
C VAL A 173 -7.57 6.09 4.57
N VAL A 174 -6.73 5.06 4.53
CA VAL A 174 -7.20 3.67 4.32
C VAL A 174 -7.51 2.94 5.63
N ASN A 175 -6.98 3.40 6.78
CA ASN A 175 -7.09 2.67 8.04
C ASN A 175 -8.26 3.10 8.95
N GLU A 176 -9.10 4.05 8.54
CA GLU A 176 -10.23 4.53 9.36
C GLU A 176 -11.61 3.99 8.91
N ILE A 177 -11.68 3.18 7.85
CA ILE A 177 -12.95 2.62 7.33
C ILE A 177 -13.24 1.20 7.88
N LEU A 178 -12.31 0.57 8.60
CA LEU A 178 -12.41 -0.85 8.99
C LEU A 178 -12.74 -1.12 10.47
N SER A 179 -13.23 -0.13 11.24
CA SER A 179 -13.54 -0.34 12.68
C SER A 179 -14.97 0.03 13.11
N LYS A 180 -15.97 -0.07 12.24
CA LYS A 180 -17.38 0.12 12.63
C LYS A 180 -18.34 -0.85 11.95
N VAL A 181 -18.25 -2.14 12.27
CA VAL A 181 -19.38 -3.07 12.22
C VAL A 181 -19.14 -4.15 13.28
N ASP A 182 -19.62 -3.94 14.49
CA ASP A 182 -19.93 -5.00 15.46
C ASP A 182 -20.66 -4.39 16.64
N SER A 183 -21.99 -4.43 16.59
CA SER A 183 -22.88 -4.48 17.77
C SER A 183 -24.33 -4.39 17.29
N GLU A 184 -25.03 -5.54 17.24
CA GLU A 184 -26.43 -5.71 17.65
C GLU A 184 -26.85 -7.18 17.38
N GLN A 185 -26.88 -7.97 18.45
CA GLN A 185 -27.66 -9.21 18.55
C GLN A 185 -28.72 -8.95 19.61
N ASP A 186 -29.97 -9.28 19.32
CA ASP A 186 -30.81 -10.05 20.24
C ASP A 186 -31.93 -10.79 19.49
N ILE A 187 -32.28 -11.94 20.06
CA ILE A 187 -32.97 -13.10 19.49
C ILE A 187 -34.46 -13.10 19.88
N GLN A 188 -35.35 -13.58 19.00
CA GLN A 188 -36.43 -14.50 19.43
C GLN A 188 -37.02 -15.37 18.30
N GLU A 189 -37.41 -16.57 18.73
CA GLU A 189 -37.60 -17.84 18.01
C GLU A 189 -38.99 -18.09 17.38
N ALA A 190 -39.13 -19.30 16.81
CA ALA A 190 -40.31 -20.04 16.36
C ALA A 190 -40.63 -19.91 14.85
N SER A 191 -40.89 -20.96 14.06
CA SER A 191 -41.14 -22.38 14.33
C SER A 191 -41.08 -23.17 13.01
N HIS A 192 -40.97 -24.49 13.17
CA HIS A 192 -41.08 -25.56 12.17
C HIS A 192 -42.20 -25.38 11.12
N SER A 193 -41.94 -25.77 9.88
CA SER A 193 -42.85 -26.65 9.13
C SER A 193 -42.18 -27.28 7.90
N SER A 194 -42.12 -28.60 7.90
CA SER A 194 -41.87 -29.48 6.75
C SER A 194 -42.96 -29.35 5.69
N CYS A 195 -42.66 -29.66 4.42
CA CYS A 195 -43.60 -30.40 3.58
C CYS A 195 -42.91 -31.08 2.39
N SER A 196 -43.10 -32.39 2.33
CA SER A 196 -42.79 -33.29 1.22
C SER A 196 -43.99 -33.42 0.27
N ASN A 197 -43.70 -33.82 -0.97
CA ASN A 197 -44.54 -34.55 -1.94
C ASN A 197 -45.78 -33.86 -2.55
N MET A 198 -45.85 -33.79 -3.89
CA MET A 198 -46.60 -34.79 -4.68
C MET A 198 -46.51 -34.55 -6.21
N ILE A 199 -46.67 -35.67 -6.90
CA ILE A 199 -46.66 -35.92 -8.35
C ILE A 199 -47.98 -35.48 -8.99
N GLY A 200 -47.93 -35.04 -10.25
CA GLY A 200 -49.09 -34.93 -11.13
C GLY A 200 -48.68 -34.98 -12.61
N VAL A 201 -49.12 -36.02 -13.31
CA VAL A 201 -48.88 -36.33 -14.73
C VAL A 201 -50.09 -35.94 -15.57
N THR A 202 -49.88 -35.28 -16.71
CA THR A 202 -50.57 -35.38 -18.03
C THR A 202 -49.75 -34.49 -18.99
N GLY A 203 -49.42 -34.76 -20.26
CA GLY A 203 -49.97 -35.59 -21.33
C GLY A 203 -50.30 -34.67 -22.52
N GLY A 204 -49.42 -34.54 -23.53
CA GLY A 204 -49.72 -33.74 -24.74
C GLY A 204 -48.53 -33.53 -25.68
N SER A 205 -48.64 -34.07 -26.90
CA SER A 205 -47.66 -34.12 -28.00
C SER A 205 -47.48 -32.80 -28.76
N GLY A 206 -46.24 -32.50 -29.15
CA GLY A 206 -45.91 -31.49 -30.16
C GLY A 206 -44.39 -31.39 -30.34
N GLU A 207 -43.87 -31.90 -31.46
CA GLU A 207 -42.47 -31.74 -31.85
C GLU A 207 -42.09 -30.26 -31.91
N SER A 208 -41.15 -29.87 -31.06
CA SER A 208 -40.35 -28.67 -31.22
C SER A 208 -38.94 -28.99 -30.74
N VAL A 209 -37.97 -28.68 -31.60
CA VAL A 209 -36.54 -28.85 -31.35
C VAL A 209 -36.19 -28.19 -30.00
N PRO A 210 -35.57 -28.88 -29.04
CA PRO A 210 -35.41 -28.32 -27.70
C PRO A 210 -34.42 -27.16 -27.76
N GLU A 211 -34.94 -25.96 -27.51
CA GLU A 211 -34.16 -24.81 -27.12
C GLU A 211 -33.41 -25.16 -25.83
N ALA A 212 -32.12 -25.49 -25.95
CA ALA A 212 -31.30 -25.90 -24.82
C ALA A 212 -31.17 -24.74 -23.83
N CYS A 213 -32.04 -24.75 -22.82
CA CYS A 213 -31.98 -23.86 -21.67
C CYS A 213 -30.64 -24.06 -20.94
N VAL A 214 -29.76 -23.07 -21.08
CA VAL A 214 -28.41 -23.02 -20.49
C VAL A 214 -28.56 -22.54 -19.05
N THR A 215 -28.53 -23.44 -18.08
CA THR A 215 -28.37 -23.03 -16.68
C THR A 215 -27.13 -23.69 -16.10
N GLY A 216 -26.05 -22.90 -16.00
CA GLY A 216 -24.97 -23.18 -15.06
C GLY A 216 -25.32 -22.66 -13.68
N PHE A 217 -24.43 -22.85 -12.70
CA PHE A 217 -24.62 -22.33 -11.35
C PHE A 217 -23.38 -21.58 -10.87
N TRP A 218 -23.62 -20.64 -9.94
CA TRP A 218 -22.59 -19.85 -9.29
C TRP A 218 -22.39 -20.31 -7.86
N GLU A 219 -21.14 -20.26 -7.41
CA GLU A 219 -20.74 -20.50 -6.03
C GLU A 219 -19.83 -19.37 -5.56
N ASP A 220 -19.99 -18.99 -4.29
CA ASP A 220 -19.17 -18.00 -3.62
C ASP A 220 -18.33 -18.72 -2.55
N ILE A 221 -17.01 -18.53 -2.56
CA ILE A 221 -16.06 -19.16 -1.63
C ILE A 221 -15.31 -18.08 -0.84
N ASP A 222 -15.07 -18.33 0.45
CA ASP A 222 -14.34 -17.47 1.38
C ASP A 222 -14.80 -16.01 1.34
N ASN A 223 -16.06 -15.76 1.68
CA ASN A 223 -16.65 -14.41 1.68
C ASN A 223 -16.49 -13.69 0.33
N LYS A 224 -16.77 -14.41 -0.78
CA LYS A 224 -16.66 -13.91 -2.16
C LYS A 224 -15.24 -13.58 -2.61
N ALA A 225 -14.22 -14.04 -1.89
CA ALA A 225 -12.81 -13.94 -2.32
C ALA A 225 -12.54 -14.72 -3.61
N LEU A 226 -13.32 -15.78 -3.85
CA LEU A 226 -13.36 -16.56 -5.08
C LEU A 226 -14.82 -16.78 -5.50
N LEU A 227 -15.14 -16.47 -6.75
CA LEU A 227 -16.41 -16.87 -7.37
C LEU A 227 -16.15 -17.99 -8.37
N ILE A 228 -17.04 -18.97 -8.42
CA ILE A 228 -16.95 -20.09 -9.35
C ILE A 228 -18.24 -20.16 -10.16
N TYR A 229 -18.13 -20.22 -11.48
CA TYR A 229 -19.24 -20.56 -12.36
C TYR A 229 -18.99 -21.92 -13.00
N THR A 230 -19.97 -22.81 -12.90
CA THR A 230 -19.91 -24.13 -13.53
C THR A 230 -21.04 -24.23 -14.55
N SER A 231 -20.71 -24.24 -15.84
CA SER A 231 -21.73 -24.39 -16.88
C SER A 231 -22.30 -25.81 -16.91
N LYS A 232 -23.53 -25.95 -17.43
CA LYS A 232 -24.13 -27.27 -17.67
C LYS A 232 -23.21 -28.17 -18.50
N GLY A 233 -23.12 -29.44 -18.12
CA GLY A 233 -22.35 -30.46 -18.84
C GLY A 233 -20.85 -30.48 -18.55
N VAL A 234 -20.34 -29.67 -17.61
CA VAL A 234 -18.96 -29.79 -17.15
C VAL A 234 -18.76 -31.17 -16.51
N GLN A 235 -17.70 -31.85 -16.91
CA GLN A 235 -17.29 -33.14 -16.37
C GLN A 235 -15.89 -33.02 -15.78
N SER A 236 -15.64 -33.71 -14.68
CA SER A 236 -14.30 -33.86 -14.10
C SER A 236 -13.44 -34.74 -14.99
N ARG A 237 -12.18 -34.33 -15.20
CA ARG A 237 -11.26 -35.01 -16.15
C ARG A 237 -9.82 -34.94 -15.64
N PRO A 238 -8.95 -35.88 -16.07
CA PRO A 238 -7.56 -35.89 -15.67
C PRO A 238 -6.70 -34.88 -16.44
N LYS A 239 -7.11 -34.42 -17.63
CA LYS A 239 -6.40 -33.41 -18.41
C LYS A 239 -7.11 -32.06 -18.29
N ILE A 240 -6.37 -31.01 -17.95
CA ILE A 240 -6.90 -29.66 -17.81
C ILE A 240 -6.30 -28.76 -18.89
N ALA A 241 -7.17 -28.14 -19.69
CA ALA A 241 -6.81 -27.03 -20.55
C ALA A 241 -7.31 -25.76 -19.87
N ALA A 242 -6.41 -25.06 -19.18
CA ALA A 242 -6.74 -23.88 -18.41
C ALA A 242 -6.33 -22.60 -19.14
N TYR A 243 -7.16 -21.56 -19.03
CA TYR A 243 -7.00 -20.32 -19.78
C TYR A 243 -7.16 -19.11 -18.86
N ASP A 244 -6.46 -18.03 -19.15
CA ASP A 244 -6.94 -16.70 -18.79
C ASP A 244 -8.15 -16.30 -19.67
N MET A 245 -8.84 -15.21 -19.31
CA MET A 245 -9.98 -14.70 -20.06
C MET A 245 -9.65 -13.45 -20.89
N ASP A 246 -9.36 -12.32 -20.25
CA ASP A 246 -9.26 -11.01 -20.88
C ASP A 246 -7.87 -10.86 -21.52
N GLY A 247 -7.80 -10.78 -22.85
CA GLY A 247 -6.55 -10.80 -23.61
C GLY A 247 -6.15 -12.20 -24.11
N THR A 248 -6.88 -13.24 -23.69
CA THR A 248 -6.59 -14.65 -24.02
C THR A 248 -7.71 -15.34 -24.79
N LEU A 249 -8.93 -15.37 -24.24
CA LEU A 249 -10.10 -15.92 -24.92
C LEU A 249 -10.96 -14.83 -25.55
N ILE A 250 -11.00 -13.66 -24.91
CA ILE A 250 -11.75 -12.50 -25.36
C ILE A 250 -10.85 -11.26 -25.39
N THR A 251 -11.27 -10.25 -26.15
CA THR A 251 -10.70 -8.90 -26.15
C THR A 251 -11.85 -7.89 -26.17
N THR A 252 -11.57 -6.62 -25.91
CA THR A 252 -12.56 -5.54 -26.08
C THR A 252 -12.98 -5.45 -27.54
N ARG A 253 -14.27 -5.19 -27.77
CA ARG A 253 -14.80 -4.94 -29.12
C ARG A 253 -14.45 -3.53 -29.56
N SER A 254 -14.41 -2.59 -28.61
CA SER A 254 -14.05 -1.20 -28.83
C SER A 254 -12.58 -0.95 -29.20
N GLY A 255 -11.70 -1.92 -28.94
CA GLY A 255 -10.25 -1.78 -29.11
C GLY A 255 -9.56 -0.99 -27.99
N LEU A 256 -10.29 -0.55 -26.96
CA LEU A 256 -9.71 0.05 -25.77
C LEU A 256 -9.02 -0.99 -24.89
N VAL A 257 -8.06 -0.56 -24.07
CA VAL A 257 -7.36 -1.45 -23.12
C VAL A 257 -8.30 -1.97 -22.04
N LEU A 258 -9.25 -1.14 -21.59
CA LEU A 258 -10.27 -1.50 -20.62
C LEU A 258 -11.65 -1.50 -21.29
N PRO A 259 -12.54 -2.44 -20.95
CA PRO A 259 -13.88 -2.49 -21.51
C PRO A 259 -14.71 -1.29 -21.03
N LYS A 260 -15.58 -0.77 -21.91
CA LYS A 260 -16.52 0.31 -21.56
C LYS A 260 -17.65 -0.16 -20.64
N ASP A 261 -18.10 -1.40 -20.84
CA ASP A 261 -19.22 -2.02 -20.14
C ASP A 261 -19.14 -3.56 -20.22
N CYS A 262 -20.14 -4.26 -19.68
CA CYS A 262 -20.20 -5.73 -19.64
C CYS A 262 -20.43 -6.41 -21.00
N ASN A 263 -20.80 -5.66 -22.04
CA ASN A 263 -21.01 -6.14 -23.41
C ASN A 263 -19.83 -5.79 -24.35
N ASP A 264 -18.89 -4.95 -23.92
CA ASP A 264 -17.69 -4.58 -24.68
C ASP A 264 -16.64 -5.70 -24.70
N TRP A 265 -17.00 -6.80 -25.34
CA TRP A 265 -16.10 -7.92 -25.61
C TRP A 265 -16.43 -8.61 -26.93
N GLN A 266 -15.43 -9.31 -27.45
CA GLN A 266 -15.51 -10.23 -28.57
C GLN A 266 -14.50 -11.36 -28.38
N ILE A 267 -14.68 -12.48 -29.08
CA ILE A 267 -13.69 -13.57 -29.08
C ILE A 267 -12.38 -13.05 -29.67
N LEU A 268 -11.24 -13.37 -29.03
CA LEU A 268 -9.92 -12.85 -29.42
C LEU A 268 -9.55 -13.26 -30.86
N TYR A 269 -9.65 -14.56 -31.17
CA TYR A 269 -9.41 -15.08 -32.52
C TYR A 269 -10.58 -15.97 -32.97
N PRO A 270 -11.00 -15.93 -34.24
CA PRO A 270 -12.09 -16.75 -34.75
C PRO A 270 -11.91 -18.26 -34.51
N VAL A 271 -10.67 -18.75 -34.41
CA VAL A 271 -10.33 -20.16 -34.20
C VAL A 271 -10.58 -20.65 -32.76
N VAL A 272 -10.70 -19.74 -31.78
CA VAL A 272 -10.79 -20.10 -30.35
C VAL A 272 -11.92 -21.11 -30.06
N PRO A 273 -13.19 -20.91 -30.47
CA PRO A 273 -14.27 -21.85 -30.14
C PRO A 273 -14.03 -23.23 -30.75
N ALA A 274 -13.53 -23.31 -31.99
CA ALA A 274 -13.23 -24.58 -32.65
C ALA A 274 -12.11 -25.34 -31.93
N LYS A 275 -11.05 -24.64 -31.51
CA LYS A 275 -9.94 -25.22 -30.75
C LYS A 275 -10.40 -25.77 -29.40
N LEU A 276 -11.23 -25.03 -28.66
CA LEU A 276 -11.77 -25.48 -27.37
C LEU A 276 -12.67 -26.71 -27.53
N LYS A 277 -13.51 -26.76 -28.58
CA LYS A 277 -14.34 -27.93 -28.90
C LYS A 277 -13.49 -29.17 -29.17
N LYS A 278 -12.41 -29.01 -29.94
CA LYS A 278 -11.47 -30.10 -30.19
C LYS A 278 -10.83 -30.61 -28.89
N LEU A 279 -10.32 -29.72 -28.05
CA LEU A 279 -9.72 -30.10 -26.76
C LEU A 279 -10.74 -30.78 -25.84
N TYR A 280 -11.98 -30.31 -25.81
CA TYR A 280 -13.05 -30.96 -25.06
C TYR A 280 -13.36 -32.35 -25.60
N ALA A 281 -13.33 -32.57 -26.92
CA ALA A 281 -13.44 -33.91 -27.51
C ALA A 281 -12.23 -34.80 -27.14
N ASP A 282 -11.02 -34.22 -27.05
CA ASP A 282 -9.77 -34.88 -26.68
C ASP A 282 -9.63 -35.13 -25.15
N ASN A 283 -10.76 -35.16 -24.43
CA ASN A 283 -10.87 -35.42 -23.00
C ASN A 283 -10.18 -34.39 -22.08
N TYR A 284 -10.09 -33.13 -22.50
CA TYR A 284 -9.71 -32.03 -21.61
C TYR A 284 -10.92 -31.44 -20.92
N LYS A 285 -10.79 -31.13 -19.62
CA LYS A 285 -11.69 -30.19 -18.95
C LYS A 285 -11.22 -28.78 -19.24
N ILE A 286 -12.14 -27.93 -19.71
CA ILE A 286 -11.85 -26.54 -20.04
C ILE A 286 -12.11 -25.69 -18.81
N VAL A 287 -11.08 -24.94 -18.37
CA VAL A 287 -11.14 -24.11 -17.16
C VAL A 287 -10.68 -22.70 -17.48
N ILE A 288 -11.31 -21.71 -16.87
CA ILE A 288 -10.87 -20.31 -16.92
C ILE A 288 -10.43 -19.87 -15.53
N PHE A 289 -9.25 -19.27 -15.43
CA PHE A 289 -8.72 -18.63 -14.22
C PHE A 289 -8.53 -17.14 -14.50
N THR A 290 -9.32 -16.27 -13.87
CA THR A 290 -9.30 -14.83 -14.14
C THR A 290 -9.13 -14.00 -12.87
N ASN A 291 -8.30 -12.96 -12.95
CA ASN A 291 -8.03 -12.00 -11.88
C ASN A 291 -8.95 -10.78 -12.03
N GLN A 292 -9.96 -10.64 -11.18
CA GLN A 292 -10.99 -9.58 -11.27
C GLN A 292 -11.05 -8.74 -9.98
N GLY A 293 -9.91 -8.13 -9.64
CA GLY A 293 -9.72 -7.35 -8.42
C GLY A 293 -10.69 -6.16 -8.25
N GLN A 294 -11.30 -5.70 -9.34
CA GLN A 294 -12.29 -4.62 -9.32
C GLN A 294 -13.62 -5.05 -8.68
N LEU A 295 -13.95 -6.35 -8.70
CA LEU A 295 -15.15 -6.89 -8.04
C LEU A 295 -15.05 -6.76 -6.51
N GLY A 296 -13.95 -7.23 -5.92
CA GLY A 296 -13.72 -7.13 -4.47
C GLY A 296 -13.50 -5.69 -4.00
N ALA A 297 -13.08 -4.79 -4.89
CA ALA A 297 -12.98 -3.37 -4.62
C ALA A 297 -14.32 -2.61 -4.76
N GLY A 298 -15.43 -3.28 -5.12
CA GLY A 298 -16.74 -2.66 -5.33
C GLY A 298 -16.82 -1.73 -6.54
N LYS A 299 -15.85 -1.79 -7.46
CA LYS A 299 -15.77 -0.92 -8.65
C LYS A 299 -16.46 -1.50 -9.88
N LEU A 300 -16.82 -2.77 -9.83
CA LEU A 300 -17.51 -3.48 -10.89
C LEU A 300 -18.76 -4.15 -10.32
N ASN A 301 -19.90 -4.01 -11.02
CA ASN A 301 -21.15 -4.65 -10.61
C ASN A 301 -21.04 -6.18 -10.75
N PRO A 302 -21.23 -6.96 -9.65
CA PRO A 302 -21.11 -8.41 -9.70
C PRO A 302 -22.11 -9.09 -10.65
N SER A 303 -23.35 -8.61 -10.71
CA SER A 303 -24.40 -9.20 -11.58
C SER A 303 -24.08 -9.01 -13.05
N ASP A 304 -23.62 -7.82 -13.43
CA ASP A 304 -23.19 -7.54 -14.81
C ASP A 304 -21.99 -8.41 -15.21
N PHE A 305 -21.05 -8.60 -14.29
CA PHE A 305 -19.91 -9.47 -14.53
C PHE A 305 -20.32 -10.94 -14.65
N LYS A 306 -21.22 -11.44 -13.78
CA LYS A 306 -21.76 -12.80 -13.88
C LYS A 306 -22.45 -13.02 -15.24
N MET A 307 -23.27 -12.06 -15.67
CA MET A 307 -23.90 -12.09 -17.00
C MET A 307 -22.88 -12.07 -18.15
N LYS A 308 -21.79 -11.29 -18.05
CA LYS A 308 -20.68 -11.31 -19.03
C LYS A 308 -20.11 -12.73 -19.15
N ILE A 309 -19.79 -13.38 -18.03
CA ILE A 309 -19.22 -14.73 -18.02
C ILE A 309 -20.15 -15.73 -18.69
N GLU A 310 -21.45 -15.72 -18.35
CA GLU A 310 -22.43 -16.63 -18.96
C GLU A 310 -22.54 -16.44 -20.48
N LYS A 311 -22.57 -15.19 -20.95
CA LYS A 311 -22.59 -14.89 -22.39
C LYS A 311 -21.30 -15.35 -23.10
N VAL A 312 -20.14 -15.15 -22.46
CA VAL A 312 -18.85 -15.61 -23.00
C VAL A 312 -18.82 -17.14 -23.12
N VAL A 313 -19.19 -17.86 -22.05
CA VAL A 313 -19.24 -19.33 -22.04
C VAL A 313 -20.22 -19.85 -23.09
N LYS A 314 -21.41 -19.25 -23.18
CA LYS A 314 -22.39 -19.57 -24.23
C LYS A 314 -21.80 -19.38 -25.64
N ARG A 315 -21.03 -18.31 -25.87
CA ARG A 315 -20.41 -18.02 -27.17
C ARG A 315 -19.27 -18.98 -27.52
N LEU A 316 -18.49 -19.44 -26.52
CA LEU A 316 -17.44 -20.43 -26.70
C LEU A 316 -18.01 -21.82 -27.02
N GLY A 317 -19.21 -22.13 -26.52
CA GLY A 317 -20.00 -23.28 -26.95
C GLY A 317 -19.42 -24.64 -26.53
N VAL A 318 -18.74 -24.68 -25.39
CA VAL A 318 -18.26 -25.90 -24.71
C VAL A 318 -18.54 -25.78 -23.21
N PRO A 319 -18.63 -26.90 -22.47
CA PRO A 319 -18.71 -26.83 -21.01
C PRO A 319 -17.43 -26.27 -20.39
N ILE A 320 -17.56 -25.23 -19.57
CA ILE A 320 -16.46 -24.51 -18.94
C ILE A 320 -16.74 -24.31 -17.46
N GLN A 321 -15.70 -24.49 -16.64
CA GLN A 321 -15.69 -24.04 -15.25
C GLN A 321 -14.82 -22.79 -15.11
N VAL A 322 -15.36 -21.71 -14.57
CA VAL A 322 -14.70 -20.40 -14.47
C VAL A 322 -14.44 -20.09 -13.00
N PHE A 323 -13.21 -19.72 -12.67
CA PHE A 323 -12.76 -19.33 -11.35
C PHE A 323 -12.30 -17.88 -11.40
N VAL A 324 -12.83 -17.07 -10.48
CA VAL A 324 -12.72 -15.62 -10.49
C VAL A 324 -12.14 -15.15 -9.16
N ALA A 325 -10.87 -14.75 -9.15
CA ALA A 325 -10.24 -14.15 -7.98
C ALA A 325 -10.66 -12.68 -7.86
N THR A 326 -11.40 -12.31 -6.82
CA THR A 326 -12.03 -10.98 -6.71
C THR A 326 -11.16 -9.92 -6.03
N GLY A 327 -10.03 -10.31 -5.43
CA GLY A 327 -9.17 -9.42 -4.65
C GLY A 327 -7.70 -9.83 -4.66
N LYS A 328 -6.89 -9.22 -3.78
CA LYS A 328 -5.45 -9.52 -3.62
C LYS A 328 -5.19 -10.66 -2.63
N ASN A 329 -5.93 -11.75 -2.76
CA ASN A 329 -5.93 -12.90 -1.84
C ASN A 329 -5.18 -14.11 -2.44
N TYR A 330 -5.24 -15.25 -1.73
CA TYR A 330 -4.62 -16.52 -2.13
C TYR A 330 -5.08 -17.06 -3.50
N TYR A 331 -6.24 -16.62 -4.01
CA TYR A 331 -6.77 -17.01 -5.31
C TYR A 331 -6.18 -16.22 -6.47
N ARG A 332 -5.58 -15.05 -6.22
CA ARG A 332 -5.07 -14.17 -7.27
C ARG A 332 -3.81 -14.74 -7.92
N LYS A 333 -3.81 -14.91 -9.23
CA LYS A 333 -2.62 -15.30 -10.01
C LYS A 333 -1.49 -14.28 -9.78
N PRO A 334 -0.22 -14.71 -9.62
CA PRO A 334 0.30 -16.05 -9.90
C PRO A 334 0.17 -17.07 -8.75
N VAL A 335 -0.44 -16.69 -7.62
CA VAL A 335 -0.70 -17.64 -6.54
C VAL A 335 -1.66 -18.72 -7.02
N THR A 336 -1.49 -19.93 -6.47
CA THR A 336 -2.06 -21.16 -7.01
C THR A 336 -3.43 -21.50 -6.45
N GLY A 337 -4.09 -20.58 -5.72
CA GLY A 337 -5.31 -20.90 -4.98
C GLY A 337 -6.46 -21.38 -5.84
N MET A 338 -6.72 -20.74 -7.00
CA MET A 338 -7.80 -21.20 -7.89
C MET A 338 -7.55 -22.62 -8.41
N TRP A 339 -6.30 -22.95 -8.75
CA TRP A 339 -5.92 -24.30 -9.18
C TRP A 339 -6.06 -25.32 -8.05
N HIS A 340 -5.64 -24.97 -6.83
CA HIS A 340 -5.83 -25.84 -5.66
C HIS A 340 -7.31 -26.12 -5.42
N THR A 341 -8.18 -25.11 -5.51
CA THR A 341 -9.64 -25.31 -5.39
C THR A 341 -10.17 -26.20 -6.51
N LEU A 342 -9.71 -26.03 -7.75
CA LEU A 342 -10.07 -26.91 -8.86
C LEU A 342 -9.76 -28.38 -8.53
N VAL A 343 -8.49 -28.67 -8.23
CA VAL A 343 -8.02 -30.06 -8.05
C VAL A 343 -8.64 -30.69 -6.81
N LYS A 344 -8.72 -29.95 -5.70
CA LYS A 344 -9.15 -30.49 -4.42
C LYS A 344 -10.66 -30.62 -4.29
N HIS A 345 -11.42 -29.68 -4.85
CA HIS A 345 -12.84 -29.54 -4.53
C HIS A 345 -13.76 -29.57 -5.75
N LYS A 346 -13.23 -29.34 -6.96
CA LYS A 346 -14.05 -29.15 -8.16
C LYS A 346 -13.68 -30.09 -9.29
N ASN A 347 -13.05 -31.23 -9.00
CA ASN A 347 -12.70 -32.23 -9.99
C ASN A 347 -13.01 -33.67 -9.55
N ASP A 348 -14.03 -33.85 -8.69
CA ASP A 348 -14.56 -35.15 -8.23
C ASP A 348 -13.49 -36.17 -7.81
N SER A 349 -12.44 -35.70 -7.14
CA SER A 349 -11.27 -36.51 -6.74
C SER A 349 -10.50 -37.18 -7.89
N ILE A 350 -10.79 -36.83 -9.15
CA ILE A 350 -10.02 -37.28 -10.31
C ILE A 350 -8.67 -36.57 -10.29
N SER A 351 -7.60 -37.36 -10.19
CA SER A 351 -6.23 -36.87 -10.21
C SER A 351 -5.90 -36.19 -11.54
N VAL A 352 -5.32 -35.00 -11.47
CA VAL A 352 -4.93 -34.22 -12.64
C VAL A 352 -3.53 -34.60 -13.10
N ASN A 353 -3.41 -35.01 -14.36
CA ASN A 353 -2.14 -35.25 -15.03
C ASN A 353 -1.55 -33.90 -15.50
N LYS A 354 -0.63 -33.34 -14.71
CA LYS A 354 -0.01 -32.04 -15.00
C LYS A 354 0.85 -32.03 -16.27
N SER A 355 1.54 -33.12 -16.60
CA SER A 355 2.38 -33.18 -17.81
C SER A 355 1.57 -33.20 -19.11
N GLN A 356 0.29 -33.60 -19.03
CA GLN A 356 -0.67 -33.51 -20.13
C GLN A 356 -1.63 -32.32 -19.99
N SER A 357 -1.46 -31.48 -18.98
CA SER A 357 -2.26 -30.27 -18.76
C SER A 357 -1.44 -29.03 -19.11
N PHE A 358 -2.11 -27.93 -19.41
CA PHE A 358 -1.43 -26.69 -19.77
C PHE A 358 -2.23 -25.46 -19.35
N TYR A 359 -1.52 -24.33 -19.29
CA TYR A 359 -2.11 -23.02 -19.06
C TYR A 359 -1.83 -22.08 -20.25
N VAL A 360 -2.84 -21.33 -20.68
CA VAL A 360 -2.71 -20.32 -21.73
C VAL A 360 -3.07 -18.95 -21.16
N GLY A 361 -2.23 -17.93 -21.38
CA GLY A 361 -2.50 -16.57 -20.91
C GLY A 361 -1.63 -15.52 -21.59
N ASP A 362 -2.12 -14.27 -21.64
CA ASP A 362 -1.44 -13.15 -22.30
C ASP A 362 -0.50 -12.40 -21.34
N ALA A 363 -0.70 -12.50 -20.02
CA ALA A 363 0.20 -11.92 -19.01
C ALA A 363 1.46 -12.78 -18.89
N ALA A 364 2.30 -12.70 -19.93
CA ALA A 364 3.39 -13.62 -20.18
C ALA A 364 4.78 -12.96 -20.07
N GLY A 365 4.87 -11.72 -19.61
CA GLY A 365 6.14 -11.01 -19.42
C GLY A 365 6.89 -10.71 -20.72
N ARG A 366 6.21 -10.67 -21.88
CA ARG A 366 6.86 -10.40 -23.17
C ARG A 366 7.42 -8.99 -23.23
N LYS A 367 8.60 -8.85 -23.85
CA LYS A 367 9.30 -7.55 -23.98
C LYS A 367 8.57 -6.62 -24.95
N LYS A 368 8.88 -5.32 -24.91
CA LYS A 368 8.36 -4.38 -25.92
C LYS A 368 8.75 -4.86 -27.32
N ASP A 369 7.86 -4.67 -28.29
CA ASP A 369 8.09 -5.00 -29.70
C ASP A 369 8.26 -6.51 -29.96
N TRP A 370 7.69 -7.36 -29.08
CA TRP A 370 7.63 -8.81 -29.27
C TRP A 370 6.84 -9.23 -30.53
N ALA A 371 5.98 -8.34 -31.03
CA ALA A 371 5.36 -8.37 -32.36
C ALA A 371 5.12 -6.94 -32.85
N PRO A 372 4.87 -6.70 -34.15
CA PRO A 372 4.73 -5.35 -34.71
C PRO A 372 3.71 -4.50 -33.93
N LYS A 373 4.17 -3.35 -33.42
CA LYS A 373 3.37 -2.38 -32.63
C LYS A 373 2.84 -2.92 -31.29
N LYS A 374 3.33 -4.06 -30.79
CA LYS A 374 2.95 -4.59 -29.47
C LYS A 374 3.81 -3.99 -28.38
N ARG A 375 3.15 -3.52 -27.32
CA ARG A 375 3.80 -3.06 -26.09
C ARG A 375 4.28 -4.28 -25.28
N LYS A 376 5.19 -4.03 -24.33
CA LYS A 376 5.51 -5.03 -23.31
C LYS A 376 4.26 -5.47 -22.57
N ASP A 377 4.21 -6.72 -22.13
CA ASP A 377 3.07 -7.22 -21.38
C ASP A 377 2.88 -6.43 -20.08
N HIS A 378 1.61 -6.25 -19.72
CA HIS A 378 1.23 -5.50 -18.54
C HIS A 378 1.50 -6.27 -17.24
N SER A 379 1.89 -7.54 -17.28
CA SER A 379 2.09 -8.47 -16.17
C SER A 379 2.75 -9.77 -16.68
N SER A 380 3.26 -10.59 -15.76
CA SER A 380 3.75 -11.96 -16.00
C SER A 380 2.91 -13.01 -15.24
N ALA A 381 1.78 -12.61 -14.65
CA ALA A 381 0.98 -13.44 -13.73
C ALA A 381 0.59 -14.81 -14.29
N ASP A 382 0.29 -14.92 -15.58
CA ASP A 382 -0.14 -16.17 -16.20
C ASP A 382 1.01 -17.15 -16.37
N ARG A 383 2.15 -16.66 -16.88
CA ARG A 383 3.37 -17.46 -16.99
C ARG A 383 3.86 -17.89 -15.61
N LEU A 384 3.84 -16.98 -14.64
CA LEU A 384 4.28 -17.25 -13.28
C LEU A 384 3.34 -18.24 -12.56
N LEU A 385 2.02 -18.20 -12.81
CA LEU A 385 1.10 -19.24 -12.34
C LEU A 385 1.49 -20.62 -12.87
N ALA A 386 1.74 -20.73 -14.19
CA ALA A 386 2.13 -21.99 -14.80
C ALA A 386 3.45 -22.52 -14.22
N LEU A 387 4.43 -21.64 -13.98
CA LEU A 387 5.71 -21.98 -13.33
C LEU A 387 5.55 -22.41 -11.86
N ASN A 388 4.60 -21.83 -11.13
CA ASN A 388 4.28 -22.26 -9.77
C ASN A 388 3.64 -23.65 -9.76
N LEU A 389 2.82 -23.95 -10.75
CA LEU A 389 2.10 -25.22 -10.85
C LEU A 389 2.92 -26.35 -11.49
N GLY A 390 3.97 -26.01 -12.23
CA GLY A 390 4.71 -26.96 -13.07
C GLY A 390 3.92 -27.40 -14.30
N LEU A 391 3.16 -26.47 -14.91
CA LEU A 391 2.38 -26.72 -16.12
C LEU A 391 3.11 -26.21 -17.37
N THR A 392 2.85 -26.85 -18.50
CA THR A 392 3.20 -26.29 -19.82
C THR A 392 2.45 -24.97 -20.01
N PHE A 393 3.17 -23.93 -20.45
CA PHE A 393 2.61 -22.61 -20.68
C PHE A 393 2.66 -22.23 -22.16
N HIS A 394 1.59 -21.60 -22.65
CA HIS A 394 1.54 -20.99 -23.97
C HIS A 394 0.96 -19.58 -23.92
N THR A 395 1.40 -18.71 -24.82
CA THR A 395 0.66 -17.47 -25.11
C THR A 395 -0.54 -17.77 -26.03
N PRO A 396 -1.55 -16.87 -26.12
CA PRO A 396 -2.67 -17.05 -27.04
C PRO A 396 -2.22 -17.22 -28.49
N GLU A 397 -1.21 -16.46 -28.92
CA GLU A 397 -0.63 -16.51 -30.26
C GLU A 397 0.05 -17.86 -30.54
N GLU A 398 0.82 -18.39 -29.60
CA GLU A 398 1.42 -19.72 -29.70
C GLU A 398 0.34 -20.81 -29.79
N HIS A 399 -0.65 -20.75 -28.89
CA HIS A 399 -1.63 -21.82 -28.73
C HIS A 399 -2.68 -21.87 -29.86
N PHE A 400 -3.22 -20.71 -30.24
CA PHE A 400 -4.32 -20.62 -31.21
C PHE A 400 -3.84 -20.37 -32.63
N LEU A 401 -2.73 -19.65 -32.82
CA LEU A 401 -2.24 -19.25 -34.15
C LEU A 401 -0.99 -20.02 -34.58
N GLY A 402 -0.39 -20.84 -33.71
CA GLY A 402 0.82 -21.60 -34.03
C GLY A 402 2.07 -20.72 -34.22
N GLN A 403 2.07 -19.52 -33.65
CA GLN A 403 3.22 -18.62 -33.73
C GLN A 403 4.38 -19.15 -32.89
N LYS A 404 5.60 -18.73 -33.26
CA LYS A 404 6.80 -19.05 -32.46
C LYS A 404 6.76 -18.32 -31.12
N PRO A 405 7.34 -18.91 -30.05
CA PRO A 405 7.43 -18.26 -28.76
C PRO A 405 8.12 -16.90 -28.84
N ALA A 406 7.51 -15.90 -28.20
CA ALA A 406 8.07 -14.56 -28.11
C ALA A 406 9.07 -14.43 -26.95
N PRO A 407 10.11 -13.57 -27.06
CA PRO A 407 11.00 -13.28 -25.94
C PRO A 407 10.27 -12.68 -24.74
N TYR A 408 10.59 -13.15 -23.53
CA TYR A 408 10.01 -12.68 -22.27
C TYR A 408 11.08 -12.50 -21.18
N GLU A 409 10.72 -11.80 -20.11
CA GLU A 409 11.55 -11.63 -18.92
C GLU A 409 10.83 -12.20 -17.70
N LEU A 410 11.57 -12.91 -16.86
CA LEU A 410 11.10 -13.32 -15.53
C LEU A 410 11.46 -12.26 -14.49
N PRO A 411 10.73 -12.19 -13.36
CA PRO A 411 11.08 -11.30 -12.26
C PRO A 411 12.53 -11.50 -11.81
N VAL A 412 13.18 -10.40 -11.43
CA VAL A 412 14.59 -10.39 -10.97
C VAL A 412 14.78 -11.31 -9.75
N PHE A 413 13.80 -11.29 -8.84
CA PHE A 413 13.80 -12.16 -7.68
C PHE A 413 13.16 -13.52 -8.00
N ASN A 414 13.92 -14.60 -7.84
CA ASN A 414 13.42 -15.96 -7.97
C ASN A 414 13.33 -16.62 -6.58
N PRO A 415 12.12 -16.85 -6.04
CA PRO A 415 11.94 -17.43 -4.71
C PRO A 415 12.41 -18.89 -4.62
N LYS A 416 12.60 -19.59 -5.75
CA LYS A 416 13.11 -20.98 -5.77
C LYS A 416 14.63 -21.05 -5.68
N SER A 417 15.35 -19.96 -5.88
CA SER A 417 16.82 -19.92 -5.91
C SER A 417 17.42 -19.33 -4.63
N LEU A 418 16.71 -19.39 -3.50
CA LEU A 418 17.24 -18.94 -2.21
C LEU A 418 18.40 -19.84 -1.79
N LYS A 419 19.49 -19.22 -1.36
CA LYS A 419 20.62 -19.92 -0.77
C LYS A 419 20.22 -20.45 0.61
N LYS A 420 20.48 -21.73 0.88
CA LYS A 420 20.08 -22.40 2.13
C LYS A 420 21.14 -22.31 3.23
N ASP A 421 22.41 -22.28 2.84
CA ASP A 421 23.55 -22.31 3.76
C ASP A 421 24.31 -20.98 3.73
N VAL A 422 23.67 -19.91 4.23
CA VAL A 422 24.28 -18.58 4.32
C VAL A 422 24.41 -18.19 5.78
N ASN A 423 25.59 -17.73 6.17
CA ASN A 423 25.80 -17.13 7.49
C ASN A 423 24.88 -15.91 7.65
N ILE A 424 24.26 -15.78 8.83
CA ILE A 424 23.35 -14.67 9.12
C ILE A 424 24.04 -13.30 9.00
N CYS A 425 25.31 -13.23 9.40
CA CYS A 425 26.14 -12.04 9.31
C CYS A 425 27.13 -12.14 8.15
N ASP A 426 27.43 -10.99 7.56
CA ASP A 426 28.47 -10.77 6.55
C ASP A 426 29.29 -9.54 7.03
N PRO A 427 30.57 -9.72 7.43
CA PRO A 427 31.34 -10.96 7.34
C PRO A 427 30.89 -12.05 8.37
N PRO A 428 31.22 -13.35 8.14
CA PRO A 428 30.72 -14.46 8.96
C PRO A 428 31.14 -14.48 10.42
N ASP A 429 32.26 -13.84 10.74
CA ASP A 429 32.84 -13.72 12.09
C ASP A 429 32.22 -12.58 12.90
N ALA A 430 31.45 -11.69 12.27
CA ALA A 430 30.69 -10.66 12.95
C ALA A 430 29.65 -11.28 13.90
N LYS A 431 29.57 -10.76 15.12
CA LYS A 431 28.69 -11.29 16.16
C LYS A 431 27.31 -10.65 16.08
N ILE A 432 26.26 -11.48 16.15
CA ILE A 432 24.88 -10.97 16.17
C ILE A 432 24.54 -10.23 17.46
N THR A 433 25.16 -10.60 18.58
CA THR A 433 25.00 -9.96 19.90
C THR A 433 26.37 -9.67 20.54
N ALA A 434 26.42 -8.62 21.36
CA ALA A 434 27.55 -8.32 22.25
C ALA A 434 27.24 -8.73 23.70
N LYS A 435 28.30 -8.94 24.49
CA LYS A 435 28.20 -9.17 25.93
C LYS A 435 28.04 -7.86 26.72
N GLU A 436 28.61 -6.79 26.20
CA GLU A 436 28.56 -5.46 26.78
C GLU A 436 27.31 -4.71 26.29
N GLN A 437 26.96 -3.64 27.01
CA GLN A 437 25.85 -2.78 26.60
C GLN A 437 26.14 -2.16 25.24
N GLU A 438 25.18 -2.25 24.31
CA GLU A 438 25.32 -1.68 22.97
C GLU A 438 23.98 -1.20 22.41
N VAL A 439 24.07 -0.42 21.34
CA VAL A 439 22.92 -0.03 20.50
C VAL A 439 23.09 -0.65 19.12
N ILE A 440 22.07 -1.36 18.65
CA ILE A 440 21.99 -1.85 17.26
C ILE A 440 20.95 -1.01 16.51
N ILE A 441 21.38 -0.30 15.47
CA ILE A 441 20.48 0.40 14.54
C ILE A 441 20.30 -0.46 13.30
N MET A 442 19.09 -0.97 13.08
CA MET A 442 18.79 -1.72 11.86
C MET A 442 18.47 -0.78 10.70
N VAL A 443 18.97 -1.11 9.51
CA VAL A 443 18.78 -0.36 8.27
C VAL A 443 18.22 -1.31 7.22
N GLY A 444 17.00 -1.07 6.78
CA GLY A 444 16.38 -1.89 5.74
C GLY A 444 14.93 -1.48 5.46
N GLY A 445 14.47 -1.73 4.24
CA GLY A 445 13.11 -1.37 3.82
C GLY A 445 12.02 -2.14 4.57
N PRO A 446 10.74 -1.71 4.49
CA PRO A 446 9.64 -2.54 4.93
C PRO A 446 9.67 -3.91 4.24
N GLY A 447 9.36 -4.99 4.96
CA GLY A 447 9.46 -6.35 4.42
C GLY A 447 10.87 -6.94 4.36
N SER A 448 11.93 -6.22 4.76
CA SER A 448 13.31 -6.73 4.66
C SER A 448 13.69 -7.80 5.70
N GLY A 449 12.85 -8.02 6.72
CA GLY A 449 13.08 -9.02 7.77
C GLY A 449 13.58 -8.47 9.12
N LYS A 450 13.76 -7.14 9.26
CA LYS A 450 14.25 -6.50 10.50
C LYS A 450 13.55 -6.97 11.78
N SER A 451 12.22 -6.91 11.81
CA SER A 451 11.46 -7.32 13.00
C SER A 451 11.57 -8.81 13.30
N HIS A 452 11.86 -9.66 12.30
CA HIS A 452 12.19 -11.06 12.55
C HIS A 452 13.56 -11.19 13.21
N ILE A 453 14.58 -10.49 12.69
CA ILE A 453 15.91 -10.47 13.32
C ILE A 453 15.86 -9.98 14.77
N ALA A 454 15.17 -8.87 15.02
CA ALA A 454 15.02 -8.32 16.37
C ALA A 454 14.36 -9.31 17.34
N LYS A 455 13.28 -9.97 16.92
CA LYS A 455 12.54 -10.90 17.78
C LYS A 455 13.26 -12.23 17.99
N THR A 456 13.92 -12.74 16.96
CA THR A 456 14.54 -14.08 16.99
C THR A 456 15.92 -14.05 17.64
N TYR A 457 16.76 -13.08 17.29
CA TYR A 457 18.17 -13.07 17.68
C TYR A 457 18.51 -12.01 18.74
N LEU A 458 17.68 -10.99 18.90
CA LEU A 458 17.91 -9.87 19.82
C LEU A 458 16.83 -9.80 20.92
N ALA A 459 16.24 -10.93 21.30
CA ALA A 459 15.17 -10.99 22.29
C ALA A 459 15.56 -10.41 23.68
N GLY A 460 16.85 -10.41 24.02
CA GLY A 460 17.38 -9.81 25.24
C GLY A 460 17.57 -8.28 25.18
N TYR A 461 17.38 -7.67 24.01
CA TYR A 461 17.57 -6.23 23.80
C TYR A 461 16.23 -5.51 23.98
N GLN A 462 16.27 -4.28 24.48
CA GLN A 462 15.10 -3.42 24.47
C GLN A 462 14.74 -3.05 23.03
N HIS A 463 13.56 -3.48 22.59
CA HIS A 463 13.06 -3.22 21.24
C HIS A 463 12.45 -1.83 21.14
N ILE A 464 13.00 -1.00 20.26
CA ILE A 464 12.51 0.34 19.95
C ILE A 464 11.97 0.31 18.52
N ASN A 465 10.65 0.44 18.39
CA ASN A 465 9.96 0.36 17.11
C ASN A 465 8.94 1.50 16.99
N ARG A 466 9.07 2.31 15.93
CA ARG A 466 8.23 3.48 15.67
C ARG A 466 6.81 3.11 15.30
N ASP A 467 6.55 1.96 14.70
CA ASP A 467 5.19 1.52 14.39
C ASP A 467 4.40 1.30 15.68
N THR A 468 5.05 0.87 16.76
CA THR A 468 4.45 0.72 18.10
C THR A 468 4.44 2.05 18.87
N LEU A 469 5.54 2.79 18.85
CA LEU A 469 5.71 4.03 19.63
C LEU A 469 5.16 5.29 18.93
N ARG A 470 4.68 5.15 17.68
CA ARG A 470 4.06 6.16 16.80
C ARG A 470 4.97 7.31 16.33
N SER A 471 5.88 7.82 17.17
CA SER A 471 6.75 8.95 16.82
C SER A 471 8.24 8.64 17.02
N TRP A 472 9.09 9.34 16.26
CA TRP A 472 10.55 9.19 16.40
C TRP A 472 11.05 9.77 17.72
N GLN A 473 10.38 10.80 18.24
CA GLN A 473 10.69 11.39 19.54
C GLN A 473 10.45 10.39 20.67
N LYS A 474 9.31 9.68 20.65
CA LYS A 474 9.03 8.61 21.61
C LYS A 474 10.07 7.49 21.52
N CYS A 475 10.52 7.14 20.31
CA CYS A 475 11.61 6.16 20.14
C CYS A 475 12.91 6.61 20.82
N VAL A 476 13.30 7.88 20.66
CA VAL A 476 14.48 8.46 21.29
C VAL A 476 14.34 8.48 22.82
N THR A 477 13.20 8.91 23.35
CA THR A 477 12.94 8.93 24.81
C THR A 477 13.03 7.52 25.41
N HIS A 478 12.37 6.53 24.80
CA HIS A 478 12.42 5.16 25.30
C HIS A 478 13.81 4.54 25.20
N MET A 479 14.58 4.88 24.16
CA MET A 479 15.98 4.47 24.03
C MET A 479 16.83 5.06 25.16
N ASP A 480 16.70 6.37 25.43
CA ASP A 480 17.41 7.08 26.51
C ASP A 480 17.14 6.45 27.88
N GLU A 481 15.87 6.15 28.18
CA GLU A 481 15.47 5.48 29.42
C GLU A 481 16.04 4.06 29.53
N ALA A 482 16.08 3.32 28.42
CA ALA A 482 16.60 1.95 28.41
C ALA A 482 18.11 1.92 28.62
N LEU A 483 18.84 2.84 27.97
CA LEU A 483 20.28 2.98 28.13
C LEU A 483 20.65 3.39 29.55
N SER A 484 19.91 4.32 30.14
CA SER A 484 20.08 4.73 31.56
C SER A 484 19.92 3.57 32.56
N LYS A 485 19.16 2.53 32.17
CA LYS A 485 18.93 1.32 32.98
C LYS A 485 19.94 0.20 32.67
N GLY A 486 20.99 0.48 31.91
CA GLY A 486 22.04 -0.49 31.56
C GLY A 486 21.60 -1.54 30.52
N LYS A 487 20.47 -1.34 29.82
CA LYS A 487 19.98 -2.31 28.82
C LYS A 487 20.60 -2.04 27.45
N SER A 488 20.92 -3.09 26.70
CA SER A 488 21.19 -2.98 25.26
C SER A 488 19.90 -2.71 24.48
N VAL A 489 20.01 -1.96 23.39
CA VAL A 489 18.85 -1.48 22.61
C VAL A 489 18.96 -1.92 21.16
N VAL A 490 17.84 -2.33 20.56
CA VAL A 490 17.72 -2.50 19.10
C VAL A 490 16.66 -1.54 18.55
N VAL A 491 17.05 -0.73 17.57
CA VAL A 491 16.17 0.20 16.86
C VAL A 491 15.66 -0.47 15.57
N ASP A 492 14.43 -0.98 15.63
CA ASP A 492 13.73 -1.65 14.53
C ASP A 492 12.85 -0.66 13.74
N ASN A 493 13.53 0.28 13.11
CA ASN A 493 12.93 1.23 12.17
C ASN A 493 13.59 1.06 10.79
N THR A 494 13.07 1.73 9.77
CA THR A 494 13.62 1.63 8.41
C THR A 494 14.99 2.29 8.27
N ASN A 495 15.18 3.45 8.92
CA ASN A 495 16.43 4.22 9.00
C ASN A 495 17.16 4.42 7.65
N PRO A 496 16.47 4.97 6.62
CA PRO A 496 16.98 5.00 5.25
C PRO A 496 18.21 5.91 5.05
N ASP A 497 18.28 7.04 5.76
CA ASP A 497 19.26 8.10 5.51
C ASP A 497 20.06 8.48 6.78
N PRO A 498 21.19 9.21 6.64
CA PRO A 498 22.02 9.60 7.78
C PRO A 498 21.29 10.46 8.81
N VAL A 499 20.42 11.38 8.37
CA VAL A 499 19.66 12.27 9.27
C VAL A 499 18.72 11.46 10.18
N SER A 500 18.17 10.37 9.65
CA SER A 500 17.33 9.46 10.43
C SER A 500 18.13 8.64 11.43
N ARG A 501 19.35 8.21 11.07
CA ARG A 501 20.24 7.41 11.93
C ARG A 501 20.89 8.25 13.03
N GLU A 502 21.30 9.47 12.70
CA GLU A 502 21.95 10.43 13.60
C GLU A 502 21.16 10.66 14.89
N LYS A 503 19.82 10.67 14.81
CA LYS A 503 18.90 10.83 15.96
C LYS A 503 19.16 9.81 17.07
N TYR A 504 19.49 8.57 16.71
CA TYR A 504 19.76 7.50 17.67
C TYR A 504 21.23 7.44 18.05
N ILE A 505 22.13 7.71 17.09
CA ILE A 505 23.58 7.74 17.33
C ILE A 505 23.93 8.79 18.39
N LYS A 506 23.35 10.00 18.30
CA LYS A 506 23.54 11.07 19.29
C LYS A 506 23.15 10.64 20.71
N VAL A 507 22.06 9.90 20.85
CA VAL A 507 21.61 9.38 22.16
C VAL A 507 22.60 8.36 22.70
N ALA A 508 23.05 7.42 21.87
CA ALA A 508 24.04 6.43 22.27
C ALA A 508 25.38 7.08 22.70
N GLN A 509 25.82 8.11 21.98
CA GLN A 509 27.02 8.90 22.30
C GLN A 509 26.89 9.62 23.66
N MET A 510 25.72 10.18 23.98
CA MET A 510 25.48 10.80 25.29
C MET A 510 25.64 9.80 26.46
N HIS A 511 25.22 8.55 26.24
CA HIS A 511 25.39 7.46 27.22
C HIS A 511 26.76 6.78 27.13
N LYS A 512 27.63 7.18 26.19
CA LYS A 512 28.93 6.55 25.91
C LYS A 512 28.81 5.05 25.59
N VAL A 513 27.72 4.65 24.93
CA VAL A 513 27.44 3.26 24.54
C VAL A 513 27.79 3.05 23.07
N PRO A 514 28.54 2.00 22.70
CA PRO A 514 28.90 1.72 21.31
C PRO A 514 27.65 1.45 20.46
N THR A 515 27.67 1.91 19.20
CA THR A 515 26.55 1.76 18.27
C THR A 515 26.98 0.99 17.03
N ARG A 516 26.33 -0.15 16.75
CA ARG A 516 26.52 -0.92 15.52
C ARG A 516 25.35 -0.73 14.55
N CYS A 517 25.65 -0.86 13.26
CA CYS A 517 24.65 -0.81 12.20
C CYS A 517 24.40 -2.20 11.61
N PHE A 518 23.15 -2.65 11.59
CA PHE A 518 22.75 -3.89 10.94
C PHE A 518 22.04 -3.58 9.62
N VAL A 519 22.70 -3.82 8.50
CA VAL A 519 22.18 -3.52 7.15
C VAL A 519 21.54 -4.77 6.55
N MET A 520 20.24 -4.74 6.33
CA MET A 520 19.52 -5.87 5.74
C MET A 520 19.93 -6.05 4.27
N ALA A 521 20.39 -7.25 3.90
CA ALA A 521 20.79 -7.59 2.53
C ALA A 521 19.60 -7.77 1.57
N THR A 522 18.38 -7.88 2.09
CA THR A 522 17.15 -8.09 1.32
C THR A 522 16.88 -6.93 0.37
N GLY A 523 16.92 -7.20 -0.95
CA GLY A 523 16.63 -6.20 -1.98
C GLY A 523 15.16 -5.80 -2.10
N LEU A 524 14.85 -4.89 -3.02
CA LEU A 524 13.49 -4.35 -3.24
C LEU A 524 12.47 -5.44 -3.58
N GLU A 525 12.71 -6.21 -4.65
CA GLU A 525 11.74 -7.22 -5.12
C GLU A 525 11.59 -8.37 -4.11
N HIS A 526 12.67 -8.73 -3.41
CA HIS A 526 12.63 -9.69 -2.31
C HIS A 526 11.81 -9.17 -1.12
N SER A 527 11.94 -7.88 -0.78
CA SER A 527 11.14 -7.25 0.29
C SER A 527 9.65 -7.19 -0.06
N LYS A 528 9.30 -6.90 -1.31
CA LYS A 528 7.90 -6.98 -1.79
C LYS A 528 7.36 -8.40 -1.72
N HIS A 529 8.18 -9.40 -2.07
CA HIS A 529 7.81 -10.81 -1.96
C HIS A 529 7.55 -11.21 -0.51
N ASN A 530 8.44 -10.82 0.42
CA ASN A 530 8.24 -11.03 1.85
C ASN A 530 6.96 -10.40 2.37
N ASN A 531 6.68 -9.16 1.94
CA ASN A 531 5.45 -8.46 2.30
C ASN A 531 4.23 -9.24 1.79
N LYS A 532 4.25 -9.66 0.52
CA LYS A 532 3.15 -10.44 -0.06
C LYS A 532 2.94 -11.78 0.63
N PHE A 533 4.03 -12.46 0.98
CA PHE A 533 3.97 -13.69 1.74
C PHE A 533 3.28 -13.47 3.10
N ARG A 534 3.68 -12.42 3.84
CA ARG A 534 3.05 -12.08 5.13
C ARG A 534 1.58 -11.74 5.00
N GLU A 535 1.17 -11.01 3.97
CA GLU A 535 -0.25 -10.73 3.69
C GLU A 535 -1.08 -12.03 3.52
N LEU A 536 -0.45 -13.10 3.00
CA LEU A 536 -1.11 -14.37 2.76
C LEU A 536 -1.09 -15.32 3.98
N THR A 537 -0.13 -15.16 4.89
CA THR A 537 0.08 -16.11 6.01
C THR A 537 -0.20 -15.53 7.40
N ASP A 538 -0.24 -14.21 7.54
CA ASP A 538 -0.37 -13.53 8.83
C ASP A 538 -1.57 -12.57 8.80
N SER A 539 -2.68 -12.98 9.41
CA SER A 539 -3.91 -12.17 9.49
C SER A 539 -3.75 -10.87 10.27
N LYS A 540 -2.70 -10.74 11.10
CA LYS A 540 -2.38 -9.52 11.84
C LYS A 540 -1.46 -8.59 11.06
N HIS A 541 -0.96 -9.01 9.89
CA HIS A 541 -0.06 -8.20 9.09
C HIS A 541 -0.81 -7.06 8.41
N GLN A 542 -0.43 -5.83 8.72
CA GLN A 542 -0.91 -4.66 7.99
C GLN A 542 -0.33 -4.64 6.58
N THR A 543 -1.19 -4.42 5.59
CA THR A 543 -0.79 -4.33 4.18
C THR A 543 0.13 -3.13 3.96
N ILE A 544 1.39 -3.40 3.60
CA ILE A 544 2.33 -2.34 3.22
C ILE A 544 2.23 -2.11 1.72
N THR A 545 1.99 -0.86 1.32
CA THR A 545 1.87 -0.52 -0.10
C THR A 545 3.25 -0.43 -0.78
N ASP A 546 3.29 -0.74 -2.08
CA ASP A 546 4.52 -0.59 -2.89
C ASP A 546 5.07 0.83 -2.85
N ILE A 547 4.22 1.85 -2.66
CA ILE A 547 4.63 3.25 -2.54
C ILE A 547 5.57 3.44 -1.35
N ILE A 548 5.26 2.83 -0.19
CA ILE A 548 6.07 2.94 1.02
C ILE A 548 7.43 2.25 0.81
N ILE A 549 7.42 1.06 0.20
CA ILE A 549 8.66 0.31 -0.08
C ILE A 549 9.54 1.07 -1.09
N ASN A 550 8.95 1.61 -2.16
CA ASN A 550 9.67 2.39 -3.17
C ASN A 550 10.18 3.72 -2.59
N SER A 551 9.41 4.39 -1.73
CA SER A 551 9.82 5.60 -1.04
C SER A 551 11.06 5.37 -0.16
N TYR A 552 11.11 4.23 0.54
CA TYR A 552 12.30 3.83 1.27
C TYR A 552 13.53 3.74 0.35
N MET A 553 13.42 3.02 -0.77
CA MET A 553 14.55 2.84 -1.69
C MET A 553 15.04 4.16 -2.29
N LYS A 554 14.14 5.11 -2.56
CA LYS A 554 14.49 6.45 -3.05
C LYS A 554 15.31 7.24 -2.03
N ASN A 555 14.98 7.10 -0.74
CA ASN A 555 15.64 7.83 0.34
C ASN A 555 16.85 7.09 0.92
N TYR A 556 17.05 5.83 0.55
CA TYR A 556 18.12 5.00 1.09
C TYR A 556 19.50 5.55 0.71
N LYS A 557 20.34 5.77 1.73
CA LYS A 557 21.77 6.03 1.60
C LYS A 557 22.52 4.98 2.43
N PRO A 558 23.49 4.26 1.83
CA PRO A 558 24.31 3.29 2.55
C PRO A 558 24.92 3.90 3.82
N PRO A 559 24.94 3.19 4.95
CA PRO A 559 25.57 3.69 6.15
C PRO A 559 27.10 3.69 6.01
N SER A 560 27.77 4.65 6.66
CA SER A 560 29.24 4.70 6.77
C SER A 560 29.70 4.82 8.22
N LEU A 561 30.96 4.42 8.49
CA LEU A 561 31.55 4.51 9.83
C LEU A 561 31.63 5.97 10.30
N ASP A 562 31.77 6.93 9.38
CA ASP A 562 31.82 8.37 9.67
C ASP A 562 30.55 8.91 10.36
N GLU A 563 29.43 8.18 10.28
CA GLU A 563 28.21 8.53 11.01
C GLU A 563 28.35 8.30 12.52
N GLY A 564 29.38 7.59 12.98
CA GLY A 564 29.61 7.25 14.39
C GLY A 564 29.29 5.80 14.75
N PHE A 565 29.24 4.90 13.77
CA PHE A 565 29.10 3.46 14.01
C PHE A 565 30.44 2.82 14.38
N SER A 566 30.45 1.93 15.38
CA SER A 566 31.62 1.13 15.72
C SER A 566 31.85 -0.04 14.75
N GLU A 567 30.77 -0.55 14.15
CA GLU A 567 30.78 -1.65 13.18
C GLU A 567 29.54 -1.56 12.29
N ILE A 568 29.68 -1.93 11.01
CA ILE A 568 28.56 -2.10 10.08
C ILE A 568 28.53 -3.57 9.67
N VAL A 569 27.49 -4.28 10.07
CA VAL A 569 27.28 -5.69 9.79
C VAL A 569 26.16 -5.84 8.78
N LYS A 570 26.42 -6.54 7.69
CA LYS A 570 25.37 -6.89 6.74
C LYS A 570 24.65 -8.15 7.21
N ILE A 571 23.33 -8.10 7.23
CA ILE A 571 22.48 -9.20 7.69
C ILE A 571 21.85 -9.88 6.48
N ASN A 572 22.30 -11.11 6.22
CA ASN A 572 21.80 -11.93 5.13
C ASN A 572 20.37 -12.40 5.40
N PHE A 573 19.62 -12.61 4.32
CA PHE A 573 18.30 -13.22 4.42
C PHE A 573 18.43 -14.73 4.61
N VAL A 574 18.06 -15.22 5.80
CA VAL A 574 17.99 -16.64 6.11
C VAL A 574 16.51 -16.99 6.37
N PRO A 575 15.83 -17.70 5.46
CA PRO A 575 14.41 -17.98 5.61
C PRO A 575 14.15 -18.93 6.78
N GLN A 576 13.14 -18.61 7.58
CA GLN A 576 12.56 -19.51 8.59
C GLN A 576 11.06 -19.58 8.40
N PHE A 577 10.52 -20.79 8.33
CA PHE A 577 9.11 -21.04 8.06
C PHE A 577 8.47 -21.80 9.22
N ARG A 578 7.20 -21.49 9.54
CA ARG A 578 6.48 -22.16 10.63
C ARG A 578 6.08 -23.58 10.25
N THR A 579 5.81 -23.81 8.95
CA THR A 579 5.37 -25.09 8.42
C THR A 579 6.01 -25.35 7.04
N ASP A 580 6.00 -26.61 6.58
CA ASP A 580 6.41 -26.91 5.21
C ASP A 580 5.48 -26.28 4.17
N ARG A 581 4.19 -26.10 4.50
CA ARG A 581 3.24 -25.39 3.63
C ARG A 581 3.64 -23.92 3.43
N ASP A 582 4.10 -23.26 4.48
CA ASP A 582 4.62 -21.89 4.42
C ASP A 582 5.88 -21.82 3.55
N ARG A 583 6.79 -22.79 3.69
CA ARG A 583 7.97 -22.90 2.82
C ARG A 583 7.56 -23.05 1.35
N GLN A 584 6.66 -23.99 1.06
CA GLN A 584 6.18 -24.23 -0.30
C GLN A 584 5.51 -22.99 -0.90
N LEU A 585 4.69 -22.27 -0.13
CA LEU A 585 4.09 -21.01 -0.56
C LEU A 585 5.14 -19.93 -0.81
N TYR A 586 6.13 -19.80 0.08
CA TYR A 586 7.20 -18.81 -0.07
C TYR A 586 8.05 -19.05 -1.32
N GLU A 587 8.28 -20.31 -1.68
CA GLU A 587 9.04 -20.73 -2.87
C GLU A 587 8.26 -20.51 -4.20
N MET A 588 7.00 -20.06 -4.15
CA MET A 588 6.21 -19.68 -5.33
C MET A 588 6.46 -18.22 -5.72
N TYR A 589 6.31 -17.87 -6.99
CA TYR A 589 6.12 -16.48 -7.39
C TYR A 589 4.80 -15.96 -6.82
N LEU A 590 4.86 -14.92 -5.99
CA LEU A 590 3.66 -14.30 -5.37
C LEU A 590 3.29 -12.96 -6.00
N LEU A 591 4.23 -12.34 -6.71
CA LEU A 591 4.08 -11.04 -7.37
C LEU A 591 3.84 -11.23 -8.86
N GLU A 592 3.09 -10.31 -9.45
CA GLU A 592 2.71 -10.34 -10.88
C GLU A 592 3.82 -9.85 -11.82
N LYS A 593 4.88 -9.24 -11.29
CA LYS A 593 6.00 -8.65 -12.02
C LYS A 593 7.29 -8.74 -11.24
#